data_AF-A0A3B8Z639-F1
#
_entry.id   AF-A0A3B8Z639-F1
#
_cell.length_a   1.000
_cell.length_b   1.000
_cell.length_c   1.000
_cell.angle_alpha   90.00
_cell.angle_beta   90.00
_cell.angle_gamma   90.00
#
_symmetry.space_group_name_H-M   'P 1'
#
loop_
_entity.id
_entity.type
_entity.pdbx_description
1 polymer ?
#
loop_
_entity_poly.entity_id
_entity_poly.type
_entity_poly.pdbx_seq_one_letter_code
_entity_poly.pdbx_strand_id
1 'polypeptide(L)'
;MVYFTSNRPGGYGGMDIYGAMQLGPNSWGAARNLGPQVNTAAADMCPALPPGDNTFSWFSTRQDNSLGGIDIFWTNKLNTQ
;
A
#
# COMPACT_ATOMS: atom_id res chain seq x y z
N MET A 1 -1.19 5.84 11.98
CA MET A 1 -0.66 4.80 11.07
C MET A 1 0.18 5.51 10.01
N VAL A 2 1.30 4.93 9.60
CA VAL A 2 2.05 5.36 8.41
C VAL A 2 1.95 4.28 7.35
N TYR A 3 1.84 4.69 6.09
CA TYR A 3 1.91 3.80 4.94
C TYR A 3 3.12 4.22 4.10
N PHE A 4 3.88 3.25 3.62
CA PHE A 4 5.08 3.52 2.84
C PHE A 4 5.39 2.36 1.89
N THR A 5 6.22 2.64 0.90
CA THR A 5 6.64 1.66 -0.12
C THR A 5 8.00 1.07 0.24
N SER A 6 8.19 -0.22 0.01
CA SER A 6 9.46 -0.92 0.25
C SER A 6 9.60 -2.15 -0.65
N ASN A 7 10.83 -2.43 -1.09
CA ASN A 7 11.23 -3.66 -1.79
C ASN A 7 11.93 -4.65 -0.85
N ARG A 8 11.62 -4.63 0.45
CA ARG A 8 12.24 -5.55 1.43
C ARG A 8 11.92 -7.01 1.07
N PRO A 9 12.80 -7.98 1.44
CA PRO A 9 12.53 -9.39 1.22
C PRO A 9 11.22 -9.87 1.87
N GLY A 10 10.55 -10.84 1.23
CA GLY A 10 9.29 -11.44 1.71
C GLY A 10 8.01 -10.70 1.29
N GLY A 11 8.13 -9.78 0.32
CA GLY A 11 6.99 -9.14 -0.36
C GLY A 11 6.34 -10.01 -1.44
N TYR A 12 5.33 -9.47 -2.12
CA TYR A 12 4.61 -10.09 -3.23
C TYR A 12 5.32 -9.90 -4.58
N GLY A 13 6.02 -8.79 -4.77
CA GLY A 13 6.57 -8.41 -6.06
C GLY A 13 7.66 -7.35 -6.00
N GLY A 14 7.68 -6.47 -7.00
CA GLY A 14 8.72 -5.44 -7.15
C GLY A 14 8.76 -4.48 -5.97
N MET A 15 7.79 -3.58 -5.89
CA MET A 15 7.59 -2.67 -4.77
C MET A 15 6.28 -3.04 -4.10
N ASP A 16 6.29 -3.07 -2.77
CA ASP A 16 5.13 -3.37 -1.96
C ASP A 16 4.80 -2.23 -1.01
N ILE A 17 3.54 -2.13 -0.66
CA ILE A 17 3.02 -1.18 0.32
C ILE A 17 2.90 -1.84 1.69
N TYR A 18 3.47 -1.17 2.68
CA TYR A 18 3.49 -1.58 4.07
C TYR A 18 2.80 -0.54 4.96
N GLY A 19 2.26 -0.99 6.09
CA GLY A 19 1.68 -0.16 7.13
C GLY A 19 2.31 -0.41 8.50
N ALA A 20 2.48 0.66 9.30
CA ALA A 20 2.91 0.55 10.69
C ALA A 20 2.08 1.47 11.62
N MET A 21 1.70 0.94 12.77
CA MET A 21 1.00 1.70 13.81
C MET A 21 1.99 2.57 14.58
N GLN A 22 1.62 3.81 14.86
CA GLN A 22 2.40 4.67 15.74
C GLN A 22 2.09 4.25 17.19
N LEU A 23 3.12 3.93 17.96
CA LEU A 23 3.00 3.50 19.37
C LEU A 23 3.35 4.62 20.35
N GLY A 24 3.94 5.71 19.86
CA GLY A 24 4.30 6.89 20.64
C GLY A 24 5.13 7.87 19.81
N PRO A 25 5.66 8.94 20.43
CA PRO A 25 6.60 9.84 19.78
C PRO A 25 7.80 9.06 19.24
N ASN A 26 8.06 9.17 17.93
CA ASN A 26 9.14 8.48 17.23
C ASN A 26 9.18 6.94 17.41
N SER A 27 8.05 6.32 17.78
CA SER A 27 7.95 4.87 17.99
C SER A 27 6.87 4.26 17.11
N TRP A 28 7.21 3.17 16.44
CA TRP A 28 6.37 2.49 15.48
C TRP A 28 6.36 0.99 15.73
N GLY A 29 5.20 0.36 15.55
CA GLY A 29 5.07 -1.08 15.57
C GLY A 29 5.70 -1.74 14.34
N ALA A 30 5.67 -3.07 14.30
CA ALA A 30 6.19 -3.82 13.17
C ALA A 30 5.47 -3.43 11.86
N ALA A 31 6.24 -3.16 10.81
CA ALA A 31 5.71 -2.88 9.50
C ALA A 31 5.12 -4.15 8.86
N ARG A 32 3.81 -4.12 8.58
CA ARG A 32 3.05 -5.23 8.01
C ARG A 32 2.76 -4.97 6.53
N ASN A 33 2.92 -6.01 5.71
CA ASN A 33 2.52 -5.95 4.30
C ASN A 33 0.99 -5.82 4.22
N LEU A 34 0.46 -4.98 3.33
CA LEU A 34 -0.99 -4.76 3.20
C LEU A 34 -1.75 -5.91 2.51
N GLY A 35 -1.04 -6.99 2.15
CA GLY A 35 -1.64 -8.21 1.63
C GLY A 35 -2.02 -8.12 0.15
N PRO A 36 -2.59 -9.21 -0.39
CA PRO A 36 -2.74 -9.40 -1.84
C PRO A 36 -3.87 -8.57 -2.45
N GLN A 37 -4.70 -7.92 -1.62
CA GLN A 37 -5.71 -6.98 -2.11
C GLN A 37 -5.08 -5.66 -2.58
N VAL A 38 -3.96 -5.27 -1.96
CA VAL A 38 -3.23 -4.04 -2.30
C VAL A 38 -2.00 -4.38 -3.14
N ASN A 39 -1.18 -5.32 -2.66
CA ASN A 39 0.09 -5.68 -3.28
C ASN A 39 -0.06 -6.83 -4.26
N THR A 40 0.69 -6.76 -5.35
CA THR A 40 0.69 -7.70 -6.46
C THR A 40 2.13 -8.15 -6.77
N ALA A 41 2.31 -8.97 -7.80
CA ALA A 41 3.65 -9.27 -8.31
C ALA A 41 4.32 -8.06 -9.02
N ALA A 42 3.55 -7.01 -9.31
CA ALA A 42 4.03 -5.80 -9.98
C ALA A 42 4.69 -4.82 -8.99
N ALA A 43 4.92 -3.57 -9.40
CA ALA A 43 5.36 -2.51 -8.50
C ALA A 43 4.14 -1.72 -8.01
N ASP A 44 3.81 -1.86 -6.73
CA ASP A 44 2.76 -1.11 -6.02
C ASP A 44 3.41 -0.05 -5.10
N MET A 45 3.11 1.22 -5.34
CA MET A 45 3.91 2.33 -4.81
C MET A 45 3.11 3.59 -4.50
N CYS A 46 3.74 4.48 -3.71
CA CYS A 46 3.24 5.81 -3.42
C CYS A 46 1.80 5.81 -2.85
N PRO A 47 1.58 5.16 -1.69
CA PRO A 47 0.25 5.13 -1.07
C PRO A 47 -0.22 6.53 -0.70
N ALA A 48 -1.50 6.80 -0.91
CA ALA A 48 -2.16 8.04 -0.56
C ALA A 48 -3.47 7.77 0.19
N LEU A 49 -3.81 8.71 1.07
CA LEU A 49 -5.09 8.78 1.75
C LEU A 49 -5.84 10.02 1.22
N PRO A 50 -6.73 9.84 0.21
CA PRO A 50 -7.57 10.94 -0.27
C PRO A 50 -8.45 11.51 0.86
N PRO A 51 -8.91 12.77 0.73
CA PRO A 51 -9.85 13.36 1.67
C PRO A 51 -11.12 12.50 1.82
N GLY A 52 -11.67 12.44 3.03
CA GLY A 52 -12.91 11.69 3.33
C GLY A 52 -12.69 10.31 3.95
N ASP A 53 -11.45 9.98 4.36
CA ASP A 53 -11.01 8.87 5.23
C ASP A 53 -11.36 7.43 4.83
N ASN A 54 -12.18 7.26 3.79
CA ASN A 54 -12.73 5.97 3.39
C ASN A 54 -11.98 5.33 2.23
N THR A 55 -11.08 6.07 1.57
CA THR A 55 -10.36 5.57 0.39
C THR A 55 -8.88 5.42 0.69
N PHE A 56 -8.30 4.36 0.16
CA PHE A 56 -6.86 4.14 0.09
C PHE A 56 -6.48 3.98 -1.39
N SER A 57 -5.54 4.78 -1.88
CA SER A 57 -5.12 4.73 -3.28
C SER A 57 -3.60 4.59 -3.41
N TRP A 58 -3.15 4.08 -4.55
CA TRP A 58 -1.73 3.89 -4.86
C TRP A 58 -1.51 3.80 -6.37
N PHE A 59 -0.27 3.94 -6.78
CA PHE A 59 0.14 3.69 -8.17
C PHE A 59 0.59 2.24 -8.34
N SER A 60 0.24 1.62 -9.46
CA SER A 60 0.64 0.25 -9.76
C SER A 60 1.07 0.10 -11.22
N THR A 61 2.06 -0.77 -11.46
CA THR A 61 2.42 -1.24 -12.81
C THR A 61 1.74 -2.57 -13.17
N ARG A 62 0.72 -2.99 -12.41
CA ARG A 62 -0.02 -4.23 -12.71
C ARG A 62 -0.72 -4.09 -14.05
N GLN A 63 -0.82 -5.19 -14.81
CA GLN A 63 -1.41 -5.19 -16.15
C GLN A 63 -2.89 -5.58 -16.16
N ASP A 64 -3.38 -6.19 -15.07
CA ASP A 64 -4.80 -6.43 -14.89
C ASP A 64 -5.52 -5.09 -14.68
N ASN A 65 -6.50 -4.80 -15.54
CA ASN A 65 -7.24 -3.54 -15.54
C ASN A 65 -6.36 -2.28 -15.73
N SER A 66 -5.31 -2.38 -16.54
CA SER A 66 -4.43 -1.26 -16.84
C SER A 66 -4.77 -0.58 -18.17
N LEU A 67 -4.50 0.73 -18.24
CA LEU A 67 -4.61 1.57 -19.45
C LEU A 67 -3.23 2.01 -19.97
N GLY A 68 -2.12 1.50 -19.41
CA GLY A 68 -0.78 1.94 -19.78
C GLY A 68 0.33 1.34 -18.91
N GLY A 69 1.34 2.14 -18.57
CA GLY A 69 2.49 1.68 -17.79
C GLY A 69 2.30 1.77 -16.28
N ILE A 70 1.60 2.81 -15.81
CA ILE A 70 1.32 3.07 -14.39
C ILE A 70 -0.08 3.65 -14.29
N ASP A 71 -0.93 3.03 -13.47
CA ASP A 71 -2.29 3.49 -13.21
C ASP A 71 -2.53 3.71 -11.70
N ILE A 72 -3.60 4.43 -11.37
CA ILE A 72 -4.06 4.63 -10.00
C ILE A 72 -5.07 3.56 -9.64
N PHE A 73 -4.78 2.79 -8.61
CA PHE A 73 -5.68 1.83 -8.00
C PHE A 73 -6.20 2.36 -6.66
N TRP A 74 -7.36 1.88 -6.26
CA TRP A 74 -7.97 2.28 -5.00
C TRP A 74 -8.81 1.18 -4.38
N THR A 75 -8.99 1.26 -3.07
CA THR A 75 -9.90 0.40 -2.32
C THR A 75 -10.52 1.19 -1.17
N ASN A 76 -11.66 0.71 -0.65
CA ASN A 76 -12.16 1.22 0.61
C ASN A 76 -11.19 0.84 1.73
N LYS A 77 -10.87 1.78 2.61
CA LYS A 77 -10.04 1.51 3.79
C LYS A 77 -10.79 0.51 4.68
N LEU A 78 -10.31 -0.73 4.68
CA LEU A 78 -10.82 -1.73 5.62
C LEU A 78 -10.35 -1.32 7.02
N ASN A 79 -11.29 -0.97 7.89
CA ASN A 79 -11.05 -0.79 9.31
C ASN A 79 -10.74 -2.17 9.92
N THR A 80 -9.53 -2.64 9.71
CA THR A 80 -8.99 -3.78 10.43
C THR A 80 -8.48 -3.26 11.76
N GLN A 81 -9.24 -3.58 12.82
CA GLN A 81 -8.85 -3.32 14.21
C GLN A 81 -7.54 -4.05 14.55
#